data_AF-A0A6B0XSJ6-F1
#
_entry.id   AF-A0A6B0XSJ6-F1
#
_cell.length_a   1.000
_cell.length_b   1.000
_cell.length_c   1.000
_cell.angle_alpha   90.00
_cell.angle_beta   90.00
_cell.angle_gamma   90.00
#
_symmetry.space_group_name_H-M   'P 1'
#
loop_
_entity.id
_entity.type
_entity.pdbx_description
1 polymer ?
#
loop_
_entity_poly.entity_id
_entity_poly.type
_entity_poly.pdbx_seq_one_letter_code
_entity_poly.pdbx_strand_id
1 'polypeptide(L)'
;EVEVIVVDGGSRDRTTAIAAHHGRILSARRNRGAQLATGARAATGGVLVFLHADTWLPDGGATAIRTAVRAGAEAGCFRFALDPNARSWRYRLLEWGVNWRTRRFRTATGDQALFATRDAYEACGGFRDLPLFEDVTFVRAVRRVARFRLLPLAVHTSSRRWEAGFLRTVVRHWALRAAFLAGADPRRLRRYHERPAGITESGVPPSQCARQTSDSRPRR
;
A
#
# COMPACT_ATOMS: atom_id res chain seq x y z
N GLU A 1 6.29 -23.40 7.00
CA GLU A 1 6.55 -23.06 5.58
C GLU A 1 6.01 -21.67 5.29
N VAL A 2 6.55 -20.96 4.29
CA VAL A 2 6.11 -19.62 3.89
C VAL A 2 5.86 -19.64 2.39
N GLU A 3 4.67 -19.22 1.97
CA GLU A 3 4.35 -18.97 0.57
C GLU A 3 4.52 -17.48 0.25
N VAL A 4 4.97 -17.16 -0.96
CA VAL A 4 5.10 -15.80 -1.44
C VAL A 4 4.25 -15.64 -2.69
N ILE A 5 3.30 -14.71 -2.64
CA ILE A 5 2.40 -14.38 -3.74
C ILE A 5 2.57 -12.91 -4.07
N VAL A 6 2.92 -12.61 -5.31
CA VAL A 6 3.05 -11.25 -5.83
C VAL A 6 1.93 -10.99 -6.82
N VAL A 7 1.13 -9.94 -6.59
CA VAL A 7 0.00 -9.58 -7.45
C VAL A 7 0.33 -8.32 -8.24
N ASP A 8 0.69 -8.50 -9.51
CA ASP A 8 1.02 -7.42 -10.40
C ASP A 8 -0.21 -6.63 -10.84
N GLY A 9 -0.05 -5.30 -10.92
CA GLY A 9 -1.09 -4.34 -11.28
C GLY A 9 -1.01 -3.85 -12.73
N GLY A 10 -0.29 -4.56 -13.60
CA GLY A 10 0.00 -4.16 -14.98
C GLY A 10 1.33 -3.41 -15.10
N SER A 11 2.38 -3.90 -14.45
CA SER A 11 3.73 -3.36 -14.62
C SER A 11 4.22 -3.53 -16.06
N ARG A 12 4.98 -2.55 -16.56
CA ARG A 12 5.51 -2.53 -17.93
C ARG A 12 7.03 -2.72 -17.99
N ASP A 13 7.66 -2.84 -16.83
CA ASP A 13 9.08 -3.06 -16.67
C ASP A 13 9.35 -4.54 -16.32
N ARG A 14 10.56 -4.83 -15.85
CA ARG A 14 10.98 -6.20 -15.49
C ARG A 14 10.40 -6.72 -14.17
N THR A 15 9.45 -6.02 -13.54
CA THR A 15 8.92 -6.38 -12.21
C THR A 15 8.41 -7.82 -12.15
N THR A 16 7.57 -8.25 -13.09
CA THR A 16 6.99 -9.61 -13.10
C THR A 16 8.06 -10.68 -13.31
N ALA A 17 9.00 -10.44 -14.23
CA ALA A 17 10.12 -11.35 -14.49
C ALA A 17 11.01 -11.53 -13.26
N ILE A 18 11.35 -10.45 -12.55
CA ILE A 18 12.14 -10.52 -11.32
C ILE A 18 11.36 -11.25 -10.22
N ALA A 19 10.10 -10.87 -10.01
CA ALA A 19 9.29 -11.43 -8.94
C ALA A 19 9.03 -12.94 -9.11
N ALA A 20 8.97 -13.45 -10.35
CA ALA A 20 8.73 -14.87 -10.63
C ALA A 20 9.82 -15.79 -10.06
N HIS A 21 11.03 -15.27 -9.81
CA HIS A 21 12.10 -16.01 -9.15
C HIS A 21 11.90 -16.15 -7.63
N HIS A 22 10.97 -15.41 -7.04
CA HIS A 22 10.79 -15.31 -5.59
C HIS A 22 9.42 -15.79 -5.10
N GLY A 23 8.49 -16.11 -6.00
CA GLY A 23 7.16 -16.58 -5.61
C GLY A 23 6.19 -16.69 -6.78
N ARG A 24 4.94 -17.03 -6.46
CA ARG A 24 3.85 -17.14 -7.43
C ARG A 24 3.41 -15.76 -7.87
N ILE A 25 3.32 -15.55 -9.19
CA ILE A 25 2.81 -14.31 -9.77
C ILE A 25 1.34 -14.45 -10.13
N LEU A 26 0.55 -13.45 -9.75
CA LEU A 26 -0.81 -13.26 -10.19
C LEU A 26 -0.94 -11.88 -10.82
N SER A 27 -1.99 -11.68 -11.62
CA SER A 27 -2.32 -10.39 -12.20
C SER A 27 -3.68 -9.92 -11.71
N ALA A 28 -3.80 -8.63 -11.44
CA ALA A 28 -5.07 -7.98 -11.16
C ALA A 28 -5.08 -6.57 -11.76
N ARG A 29 -6.28 -5.98 -11.88
CA ARG A 29 -6.42 -4.59 -12.29
C ARG A 29 -5.64 -3.66 -11.34
N ARG A 30 -5.11 -2.55 -11.86
CA ARG A 30 -4.41 -1.52 -11.05
C ARG A 30 -5.33 -0.89 -10.01
N ASN A 31 -5.37 -1.51 -8.84
CA ASN A 31 -6.14 -1.13 -7.66
C ASN A 31 -5.57 -1.91 -6.48
N ARG A 32 -5.00 -1.19 -5.51
CA ARG A 32 -4.24 -1.81 -4.42
C ARG A 32 -5.10 -2.78 -3.60
N GLY A 33 -6.34 -2.40 -3.28
CA GLY A 33 -7.27 -3.27 -2.57
C GLY A 33 -7.62 -4.54 -3.34
N ALA A 34 -7.89 -4.43 -4.64
CA ALA A 34 -8.14 -5.60 -5.51
C ALA A 34 -6.91 -6.53 -5.60
N GLN A 35 -5.71 -5.95 -5.70
CA GLN A 35 -4.46 -6.71 -5.74
C GLN A 35 -4.25 -7.49 -4.43
N LEU A 36 -4.36 -6.82 -3.28
CA LEU A 36 -4.22 -7.46 -1.96
C LEU A 36 -5.30 -8.52 -1.71
N ALA A 37 -6.55 -8.27 -2.08
CA ALA A 37 -7.63 -9.25 -1.99
C ALA A 37 -7.41 -10.47 -2.90
N THR A 38 -6.84 -10.26 -4.09
CA THR A 38 -6.49 -11.35 -5.02
C THR A 38 -5.40 -12.25 -4.45
N GLY A 39 -4.37 -11.65 -3.83
CA GLY A 39 -3.33 -12.41 -3.14
C GLY A 39 -3.90 -13.20 -1.96
N ALA A 40 -4.72 -12.56 -1.12
CA ALA A 40 -5.35 -13.22 0.02
C ALA A 40 -6.21 -14.43 -0.37
N ARG A 41 -6.98 -14.31 -1.46
CA ARG A 41 -7.81 -15.40 -1.99
C ARG A 41 -7.00 -16.59 -2.52
N ALA A 42 -5.81 -16.33 -3.06
CA ALA A 42 -4.95 -17.36 -3.62
C ALA A 42 -4.01 -18.02 -2.59
N ALA A 43 -3.75 -17.34 -1.47
CA ALA A 43 -2.97 -17.86 -0.36
C ALA A 43 -3.65 -19.06 0.29
N THR A 44 -2.88 -20.04 0.73
CA THR A 44 -3.34 -21.22 1.49
C THR A 44 -2.96 -21.14 2.97
N GLY A 45 -2.06 -20.23 3.36
CA GLY A 45 -1.61 -20.06 4.73
C GLY A 45 -2.73 -19.66 5.70
N GLY A 46 -2.61 -20.11 6.95
CA GLY A 46 -3.51 -19.73 8.06
C GLY A 46 -3.23 -18.33 8.64
N VAL A 47 -2.07 -17.75 8.31
CA VAL A 47 -1.72 -16.36 8.66
C VAL A 47 -1.32 -15.65 7.37
N LEU A 48 -2.02 -14.56 7.07
CA LEU A 48 -1.78 -13.71 5.92
C LEU A 48 -0.92 -12.52 6.32
N VAL A 49 0.09 -12.22 5.49
CA VAL A 49 0.98 -11.06 5.66
C VAL A 49 0.91 -10.22 4.40
N PHE A 50 0.60 -8.94 4.55
CA PHE A 50 0.42 -7.99 3.47
C PHE A 50 1.58 -7.01 3.46
N LEU A 51 2.38 -7.08 2.39
CA LEU A 51 3.57 -6.27 2.20
C LEU A 51 3.44 -5.45 0.92
N HIS A 52 3.74 -4.16 0.98
CA HIS A 52 3.88 -3.33 -0.21
C HIS A 52 5.24 -3.59 -0.88
N ALA A 53 5.32 -3.40 -2.20
CA ALA A 53 6.53 -3.65 -2.98
C ALA A 53 7.74 -2.79 -2.58
N ASP A 54 7.52 -1.70 -1.83
CA ASP A 54 8.56 -0.81 -1.30
C ASP A 54 8.81 -0.97 0.21
N THR A 55 8.31 -2.04 0.81
CA THR A 55 8.46 -2.36 2.24
C THR A 55 9.17 -3.69 2.43
N TRP A 56 10.12 -3.73 3.36
CA TRP A 56 10.86 -4.94 3.74
C TRP A 56 10.47 -5.39 5.15
N LEU A 57 10.17 -6.69 5.26
CA LEU A 57 9.95 -7.33 6.56
C LEU A 57 11.32 -7.46 7.27
N PRO A 58 11.43 -7.14 8.57
CA PRO A 58 12.69 -7.28 9.28
C PRO A 58 13.07 -8.75 9.44
N ASP A 59 14.36 -8.99 9.66
CA ASP A 59 14.85 -10.29 10.10
C ASP A 59 14.10 -10.73 11.36
N GLY A 60 13.67 -11.99 11.38
CA GLY A 60 12.82 -12.53 12.44
C GLY A 60 11.37 -12.05 12.40
N GLY A 61 10.94 -11.23 11.44
CA GLY A 61 9.57 -10.72 11.34
C GLY A 61 8.52 -11.83 11.24
N ALA A 62 8.78 -12.87 10.44
CA ALA A 62 7.91 -14.04 10.36
C ALA A 62 7.82 -14.78 11.72
N THR A 63 8.92 -14.86 12.46
CA THR A 63 8.94 -15.45 13.81
C THR A 63 8.13 -14.59 14.78
N ALA A 64 8.28 -13.27 14.75
CA ALA A 64 7.53 -12.37 15.61
C ALA A 64 6.01 -12.46 15.37
N ILE A 65 5.58 -12.59 14.12
CA ILE A 65 4.16 -12.82 13.79
C ILE A 65 3.68 -14.13 14.39
N ARG A 66 4.41 -15.24 14.17
CA ARG A 66 4.03 -16.56 14.70
C ARG A 66 3.94 -16.53 16.23
N THR A 67 4.90 -15.91 16.91
CA THR A 67 4.91 -15.76 18.37
C THR A 67 3.70 -14.95 18.84
N ALA A 68 3.39 -13.85 18.17
CA ALA A 68 2.23 -13.03 18.51
C ALA A 68 0.91 -13.77 18.31
N VAL A 69 0.77 -14.53 17.22
CA VAL A 69 -0.43 -15.34 16.95
C VAL A 69 -0.59 -16.44 18.00
N ARG A 70 0.48 -17.14 18.37
CA ARG A 70 0.47 -18.12 19.48
C ARG A 70 0.09 -17.49 20.82
N ALA A 71 0.42 -16.23 21.03
CA ALA A 71 0.02 -15.45 22.19
C ALA A 71 -1.41 -14.85 22.08
N GLY A 72 -2.18 -15.24 21.07
CA GLY A 72 -3.58 -14.85 20.88
C GLY A 72 -3.79 -13.54 20.10
N ALA A 73 -2.80 -13.07 19.34
CA ALA A 73 -3.00 -12.01 18.36
C ALA A 73 -3.66 -12.57 17.11
N GLU A 74 -4.73 -11.94 16.66
CA GLU A 74 -5.46 -12.35 15.46
C GLU A 74 -5.18 -11.43 14.28
N ALA A 75 -4.72 -10.20 14.56
CA ALA A 75 -4.28 -9.26 13.55
C ALA A 75 -3.22 -8.33 14.12
N GLY A 76 -2.51 -7.61 13.25
CA GLY A 76 -1.54 -6.64 13.70
C GLY A 76 -0.74 -5.98 12.60
N CYS A 77 0.28 -5.27 13.04
CA CYS A 77 1.24 -4.58 12.19
C CYS A 77 2.59 -4.44 12.91
N PHE A 78 3.62 -4.06 12.18
CA PHE A 78 4.93 -3.72 12.69
C PHE A 78 5.07 -2.23 12.95
N ARG A 79 6.12 -1.85 13.66
CA ARG A 79 6.52 -0.45 13.71
C ARG A 79 6.99 0.03 12.35
N PHE A 80 6.69 1.28 12.03
CA PHE A 80 7.21 1.93 10.85
C PHE A 80 8.64 2.42 11.10
N ALA A 81 9.56 2.14 10.17
CA ALA A 81 10.86 2.77 10.07
C ALA A 81 11.16 3.15 8.60
N LEU A 82 11.86 4.26 8.42
CA LEU A 82 12.47 4.62 7.17
C LEU A 82 13.87 3.97 7.06
N ASP A 83 14.43 4.01 5.86
CA ASP A 83 15.78 3.53 5.60
C ASP A 83 16.77 4.10 6.65
N PRO A 84 17.51 3.25 7.37
CA PRO A 84 18.45 3.69 8.39
C PRO A 84 19.54 4.64 7.86
N ASN A 85 19.86 4.59 6.57
CA ASN A 85 20.86 5.46 5.94
C ASN A 85 20.38 6.91 5.79
N ALA A 86 19.10 7.18 5.96
CA ALA A 86 18.52 8.50 5.87
C ALA A 86 18.80 9.30 7.16
N ARG A 87 19.90 10.07 7.19
CA ARG A 87 20.43 10.78 8.38
C ARG A 87 19.63 12.03 8.84
N SER A 88 18.51 12.37 8.21
CA SER A 88 17.76 13.58 8.58
C SER A 88 16.88 13.37 9.82
N TRP A 89 16.99 14.25 10.81
CA TRP A 89 16.11 14.27 12.01
C TRP A 89 14.61 14.30 11.66
N ARG A 90 14.27 14.86 10.50
CA ARG A 90 12.90 14.94 9.97
C ARG A 90 12.28 13.55 9.77
N TYR A 91 13.09 12.57 9.35
CA TYR A 91 12.65 11.18 9.20
C TYR A 91 12.35 10.53 10.54
N ARG A 92 13.17 10.80 11.58
CA ARG A 92 12.93 10.31 12.94
C ARG A 92 11.67 10.91 13.56
N LEU A 93 11.39 12.19 13.31
CA LEU A 93 10.14 12.82 13.75
C LEU A 93 8.92 12.19 13.06
N LEU A 94 9.02 11.91 11.76
CA LEU A 94 7.96 11.24 11.02
C LEU A 94 7.72 9.82 11.54
N GLU A 95 8.78 9.03 11.72
CA GLU A 95 8.70 7.69 12.32
C GLU A 95 8.04 7.73 13.69
N TRP A 96 8.47 8.66 14.54
CA TRP A 96 7.88 8.86 15.86
C TRP A 96 6.39 9.18 15.76
N GLY A 97 6.00 10.12 14.90
CA GLY A 97 4.59 10.52 14.73
C GLY A 97 3.71 9.39 14.22
N VAL A 98 4.20 8.61 13.23
CA VAL A 98 3.49 7.42 12.72
C VAL A 98 3.34 6.38 13.83
N ASN A 99 4.43 6.01 14.50
CA ASN A 99 4.40 4.99 15.55
C ASN A 99 3.58 5.42 16.77
N TRP A 100 3.64 6.69 17.17
CA TRP A 100 2.81 7.25 18.24
C TRP A 100 1.33 7.17 17.88
N ARG A 101 0.95 7.58 16.66
CA ARG A 101 -0.42 7.47 16.15
C ARG A 101 -0.90 6.01 16.14
N THR A 102 -0.05 5.09 15.68
CA THR A 102 -0.38 3.66 15.65
C THR A 102 -0.55 3.11 17.06
N ARG A 103 0.30 3.49 18.03
CA ARG A 103 0.15 3.10 19.44
C ARG A 103 -1.13 3.67 20.07
N ARG A 104 -1.38 4.97 19.88
CA ARG A 104 -2.48 5.70 20.53
C ARG A 104 -3.86 5.37 19.97
N PHE A 105 -3.96 5.19 18.66
CA PHE A 105 -5.23 5.00 17.97
C PHE A 105 -5.38 3.63 17.34
N ARG A 106 -4.36 2.76 17.40
CA ARG A 106 -4.31 1.44 16.72
C ARG A 106 -4.68 1.58 15.24
N THR A 107 -4.20 2.64 14.59
CA THR A 107 -4.40 2.87 13.17
C THR A 107 -3.11 2.51 12.45
N ALA A 108 -3.15 1.51 11.59
CA ALA A 108 -2.01 1.08 10.80
C ALA A 108 -2.23 1.39 9.33
N THR A 109 -1.14 1.47 8.59
CA THR A 109 -1.10 1.68 7.14
C THR A 109 -0.27 0.57 6.51
N GLY A 110 -0.38 0.38 5.20
CA GLY A 110 0.24 -0.76 4.50
C GLY A 110 1.77 -0.72 4.49
N ASP A 111 2.37 0.44 4.78
CA ASP A 111 3.81 0.60 5.05
C ASP A 111 4.25 0.03 6.42
N GLN A 112 3.32 -0.48 7.22
CA GLN A 112 3.59 -1.12 8.51
C GLN A 112 3.53 -2.65 8.45
N ALA A 113 3.49 -3.25 7.26
CA ALA A 113 3.28 -4.68 7.02
C ALA A 113 2.15 -5.28 7.88
N LEU A 114 0.94 -5.30 7.33
CA LEU A 114 -0.23 -5.78 8.05
C LEU A 114 -0.22 -7.31 8.08
N PHE A 115 -0.65 -7.91 9.19
CA PHE A 115 -0.90 -9.35 9.23
C PHE A 115 -2.26 -9.63 9.88
N ALA A 116 -2.85 -10.76 9.51
CA ALA A 116 -4.06 -11.30 10.14
C ALA A 116 -4.09 -12.82 10.03
N THR A 117 -4.70 -13.49 11.00
CA THR A 117 -5.16 -14.87 10.80
C THR A 117 -6.19 -14.89 9.68
N ARG A 118 -6.29 -16.03 8.99
CA ARG A 118 -7.28 -16.22 7.93
C ARG A 118 -8.69 -15.93 8.44
N ASP A 119 -9.04 -16.48 9.60
CA ASP A 119 -10.36 -16.31 10.22
C ASP A 119 -10.67 -14.83 10.49
N ALA A 120 -9.70 -14.06 11.00
CA ALA A 120 -9.89 -12.63 11.25
C ALA A 120 -10.03 -11.83 9.95
N TYR A 121 -9.29 -12.21 8.90
CA TYR A 121 -9.40 -11.59 7.58
C TYR A 121 -10.77 -11.83 6.95
N GLU A 122 -11.27 -13.06 7.03
CA GLU A 122 -12.57 -13.45 6.49
C GLU A 122 -13.72 -12.83 7.30
N ALA A 123 -13.64 -12.89 8.63
CA ALA A 123 -14.63 -12.31 9.53
C ALA A 123 -14.79 -10.78 9.36
N CYS A 124 -13.73 -10.07 8.97
CA CYS A 124 -13.80 -8.64 8.73
C CYS A 124 -14.20 -8.25 7.29
N GLY A 125 -14.42 -9.24 6.41
CA GLY A 125 -14.75 -9.04 5.00
C GLY A 125 -13.56 -8.69 4.10
N GLY A 126 -12.33 -8.88 4.57
CA GLY A 126 -11.09 -8.72 3.79
C GLY A 126 -10.81 -7.30 3.27
N PHE A 127 -10.01 -7.23 2.20
CA PHE A 127 -9.69 -5.96 1.55
C PHE A 127 -10.80 -5.53 0.60
N ARG A 128 -11.26 -4.28 0.76
CA ARG A 128 -12.20 -3.65 -0.16
C ARG A 128 -11.49 -3.29 -1.46
N ASP A 129 -12.26 -3.26 -2.55
CA ASP A 129 -11.79 -2.87 -3.87
C ASP A 129 -11.58 -1.35 -3.98
N LEU A 130 -10.59 -0.84 -3.25
CA LEU A 130 -10.23 0.58 -3.14
C LEU A 130 -8.82 0.82 -3.67
N PRO A 131 -8.62 1.83 -4.53
CA PRO A 131 -7.30 2.13 -5.08
C PRO A 131 -6.37 2.84 -4.08
N LEU A 132 -6.93 3.38 -3.00
CA LEU A 132 -6.23 4.11 -1.95
C LEU A 132 -6.97 3.91 -0.62
N PHE A 133 -6.22 3.89 0.49
CA PHE A 133 -6.76 3.72 1.85
C PHE A 133 -7.46 2.38 2.11
N GLU A 134 -7.20 1.38 1.26
CA GLU A 134 -7.63 0.00 1.46
C GLU A 134 -7.13 -0.56 2.80
N ASP A 135 -5.87 -0.26 3.15
CA ASP A 135 -5.22 -0.56 4.42
C ASP A 135 -5.96 0.03 5.63
N VAL A 136 -6.32 1.32 5.57
CA VAL A 136 -7.04 2.00 6.65
C VAL A 136 -8.43 1.41 6.81
N THR A 137 -9.13 1.10 5.72
CA THR A 137 -10.44 0.43 5.80
C THR A 137 -10.35 -0.96 6.39
N PHE A 138 -9.36 -1.76 5.98
CA PHE A 138 -9.12 -3.09 6.49
C PHE A 138 -8.78 -3.06 7.99
N VAL A 139 -7.85 -2.20 8.41
CA VAL A 139 -7.47 -2.07 9.83
C VAL A 139 -8.65 -1.65 10.69
N ARG A 140 -9.53 -0.77 10.18
CA ARG A 140 -10.76 -0.39 10.89
C ARG A 140 -11.74 -1.57 11.02
N ALA A 141 -11.89 -2.39 9.99
CA ALA A 141 -12.77 -3.55 9.99
C ALA A 141 -12.25 -4.64 10.93
N VAL A 142 -11.01 -5.08 10.74
CA VAL A 142 -10.40 -6.19 11.49
C VAL A 142 -10.34 -5.89 13.00
N ARG A 143 -10.11 -4.64 13.38
CA ARG A 143 -10.08 -4.23 14.79
C ARG A 143 -11.40 -4.35 15.54
N ARG A 144 -12.53 -4.45 14.82
CA ARG A 144 -13.84 -4.66 15.45
C ARG A 144 -14.09 -6.12 15.80
N VAL A 145 -13.37 -7.04 15.15
CA VAL A 145 -13.62 -8.48 15.22
C VAL A 145 -12.41 -9.28 15.72
N ALA A 146 -11.23 -8.66 15.84
CA ALA A 146 -9.98 -9.36 16.11
C ALA A 146 -9.08 -8.63 17.11
N ARG A 147 -8.30 -9.40 17.88
CA ARG A 147 -7.26 -8.92 18.79
C ARG A 147 -6.06 -8.36 18.02
N PHE A 148 -6.10 -7.05 17.80
CA PHE A 148 -5.06 -6.32 17.06
C PHE A 148 -3.83 -5.99 17.92
N ARG A 149 -2.62 -6.33 17.43
CA ARG A 149 -1.33 -6.06 18.10
C ARG A 149 -0.36 -5.26 17.24
N LEU A 150 0.39 -4.36 17.88
CA LEU A 150 1.55 -3.70 17.28
C LEU A 150 2.81 -4.45 17.72
N LEU A 151 3.55 -5.00 16.77
CA LEU A 151 4.81 -5.69 17.03
C LEU A 151 5.95 -4.68 17.25
N PRO A 152 6.92 -4.99 18.12
CA PRO A 152 8.02 -4.08 18.45
C PRO A 152 9.10 -4.02 17.36
N LEU A 153 9.18 -5.01 16.48
CA LEU A 153 10.07 -4.99 15.32
C LEU A 153 9.61 -3.94 14.31
N ALA A 154 10.58 -3.34 13.62
CA ALA A 154 10.33 -2.28 12.64
C ALA A 154 10.44 -2.83 11.22
N VAL A 155 9.49 -2.48 10.36
CA VAL A 155 9.58 -2.68 8.92
C VAL A 155 10.19 -1.45 8.27
N HIS A 156 11.03 -1.68 7.28
CA HIS A 156 11.70 -0.60 6.55
C HIS A 156 10.93 -0.31 5.28
N THR A 157 10.65 0.97 5.01
CA THR A 157 10.05 1.40 3.74
C THR A 157 10.99 2.35 3.02
N SER A 158 11.05 2.24 1.69
CA SER A 158 11.96 3.05 0.85
C SER A 158 11.77 4.55 1.05
N SER A 159 12.86 5.28 1.25
CA SER A 159 12.87 6.74 1.41
C SER A 159 12.65 7.52 0.11
N ARG A 160 12.69 6.86 -1.06
CA ARG A 160 12.61 7.49 -2.40
C ARG A 160 11.44 8.46 -2.55
N ARG A 161 10.31 8.17 -1.90
CA ARG A 161 9.10 9.01 -1.91
C ARG A 161 9.30 10.39 -1.26
N TRP A 162 10.30 10.52 -0.39
CA TRP A 162 10.60 11.70 0.41
C TRP A 162 11.72 12.56 -0.17
N GLU A 163 12.50 12.02 -1.10
CA GLU A 163 13.60 12.73 -1.78
C GLU A 163 13.09 13.86 -2.70
N ALA A 164 11.92 13.68 -3.32
CA ALA A 164 11.29 14.69 -4.18
C ALA A 164 10.66 15.89 -3.43
N GLY A 165 10.75 15.92 -2.09
CA GLY A 165 10.25 17.03 -1.26
C GLY A 165 9.53 16.54 0.00
N PHE A 166 10.27 16.42 1.10
CA PHE A 166 9.79 15.89 2.37
C PHE A 166 8.48 16.54 2.85
N LEU A 167 8.46 17.86 3.04
CA LEU A 167 7.32 18.56 3.63
C LEU A 167 6.08 18.47 2.73
N ARG A 168 6.26 18.58 1.41
CA ARG A 168 5.17 18.47 0.44
C ARG A 168 4.56 17.07 0.42
N THR A 169 5.38 16.02 0.49
CA THR A 169 4.91 14.64 0.59
C THR A 169 4.20 14.38 1.93
N VAL A 170 4.68 14.96 3.04
CA VAL A 170 4.04 14.84 4.36
C VAL A 170 2.66 15.49 4.28
N VAL A 171 2.60 16.79 3.98
CA VAL A 171 1.36 17.58 3.95
C VAL A 171 0.34 16.96 3.01
N ARG A 172 0.76 16.50 1.82
CA ARG A 172 -0.13 15.82 0.87
C ARG A 172 -0.71 14.54 1.44
N HIS A 173 0.09 13.67 2.06
CA HIS A 173 -0.45 12.45 2.68
C HIS A 173 -1.41 12.76 3.83
N TRP A 174 -1.11 13.77 4.65
CA TRP A 174 -2.01 14.20 5.71
C TRP A 174 -3.32 14.78 5.17
N ALA A 175 -3.26 15.60 4.11
CA ALA A 175 -4.44 16.18 3.47
C ALA A 175 -5.32 15.09 2.83
N LEU A 176 -4.73 14.14 2.08
CA LEU A 176 -5.47 13.01 1.50
C LEU A 176 -6.12 12.16 2.60
N ARG A 177 -5.39 11.91 3.70
CA ARG A 177 -5.92 11.15 4.83
C ARG A 177 -7.05 11.90 5.52
N ALA A 178 -6.90 13.20 5.78
CA ALA A 178 -7.95 14.03 6.38
C ALA A 178 -9.21 14.05 5.50
N ALA A 179 -9.06 14.25 4.19
CA ALA A 179 -10.17 14.19 3.24
C ALA A 179 -10.88 12.82 3.27
N PHE A 180 -10.13 11.73 3.29
CA PHE A 180 -10.71 10.39 3.42
C PHE A 180 -11.44 10.18 4.75
N LEU A 181 -10.87 10.66 5.86
CA LEU A 181 -11.50 10.61 7.18
C LEU A 181 -12.79 11.47 7.24
N ALA A 182 -12.83 12.56 6.49
CA ALA A 182 -14.01 13.41 6.30
C ALA A 182 -15.05 12.84 5.30
N GLY A 183 -14.82 11.64 4.76
CA GLY A 183 -15.77 10.94 3.89
C GLY A 183 -15.54 11.12 2.39
N ALA A 184 -14.43 11.74 1.96
CA ALA A 184 -14.12 11.86 0.54
C ALA A 184 -13.87 10.50 -0.12
N ASP A 185 -14.37 10.32 -1.35
CA ASP A 185 -14.24 9.08 -2.12
C ASP A 185 -12.77 8.78 -2.47
N PRO A 186 -12.21 7.63 -2.04
CA PRO A 186 -10.85 7.19 -2.38
C PRO A 186 -10.55 7.17 -3.88
N ARG A 187 -11.55 6.93 -4.72
CA ARG A 187 -11.40 6.91 -6.17
C ARG A 187 -11.06 8.30 -6.72
N ARG A 188 -11.60 9.35 -6.11
CA ARG A 188 -11.28 10.75 -6.44
C ARG A 188 -9.90 11.15 -5.90
N LEU A 189 -9.56 10.70 -4.69
CA LEU A 189 -8.27 11.00 -4.04
C LEU A 189 -7.07 10.40 -4.79
N ARG A 190 -7.24 9.26 -5.48
CA ARG A 190 -6.20 8.66 -6.32
C ARG A 190 -5.60 9.64 -7.34
N ARG A 191 -6.44 10.49 -7.96
CA ARG A 191 -5.99 11.46 -8.99
C ARG A 191 -4.97 12.46 -8.44
N TYR A 192 -5.06 12.80 -7.16
CA TYR A 192 -4.13 13.70 -6.48
C TYR A 192 -2.89 12.99 -5.93
N HIS A 193 -2.96 11.67 -5.73
CA HIS A 193 -1.84 10.83 -5.32
C HIS A 193 -0.89 10.51 -6.48
N GLU A 194 -1.42 10.21 -7.67
CA GLU A 194 -0.62 9.86 -8.86
C GLU A 194 0.04 11.08 -9.53
N ARG A 195 -0.35 12.32 -9.18
CA ARG A 195 0.35 13.53 -9.64
C ARG A 195 1.69 13.65 -8.90
N PRO A 196 2.84 13.61 -9.59
CA PRO A 196 4.12 13.89 -8.97
C PRO A 196 4.08 15.27 -8.33
N ALA A 197 4.70 15.38 -7.16
CA ALA A 197 4.94 16.67 -6.53
C ALA A 197 6.00 17.43 -7.33
N GLY A 198 5.65 17.96 -8.52
CA GLY A 198 6.63 18.60 -9.40
C GLY A 198 6.18 18.94 -10.83
N ILE A 199 4.95 18.64 -11.25
CA ILE A 199 4.46 19.08 -12.57
C ILE A 199 3.33 20.07 -12.34
N THR A 200 3.64 21.35 -12.43
CA THR A 200 2.66 22.41 -12.68
C THR A 200 2.02 22.15 -14.04
N GLU A 201 0.69 22.24 -14.09
CA GLU A 201 -0.08 22.29 -15.32
C GLU A 201 0.31 23.57 -16.09
N SER A 202 1.32 23.49 -16.94
CA SER A 202 1.59 24.49 -17.98
C SER A 202 2.64 23.92 -18.95
N GLY A 203 2.19 23.33 -20.06
CA GLY A 203 3.12 22.90 -21.10
C GLY A 203 2.66 21.84 -22.09
N VAL A 204 1.38 21.84 -22.53
CA VAL A 204 1.02 21.22 -23.82
C VAL A 204 -0.06 22.12 -24.47
N PRO A 205 0.21 22.76 -25.63
CA PRO A 205 -0.80 23.53 -26.33
C PRO A 205 -1.84 22.60 -26.98
N PRO A 206 -3.12 23.01 -27.03
CA PRO A 206 -4.19 22.22 -27.62
C PRO A 206 -4.15 22.39 -29.14
N SER A 207 -3.47 21.48 -29.83
CA SER A 207 -3.68 21.32 -31.28
C SER A 207 -3.29 19.91 -31.68
N GLN A 208 -4.26 18.99 -31.61
CA GLN A 208 -4.49 17.92 -32.59
C GLN A 208 -5.71 17.09 -32.15
N CYS A 209 -6.84 17.77 -32.04
CA CYS A 209 -8.15 17.17 -32.17
C CYS A 209 -8.83 17.91 -33.32
N ALA A 210 -8.57 17.47 -34.56
CA ALA A 210 -9.40 17.68 -35.76
C ALA A 210 -8.59 17.34 -37.01
N ARG A 211 -8.88 16.17 -37.61
CA ARG A 211 -9.11 15.95 -39.05
C ARG A 211 -9.13 14.44 -39.31
N GLN A 212 -10.20 13.80 -38.86
CA GLN A 212 -10.79 12.68 -39.61
C GLN A 212 -12.04 13.24 -40.28
N THR A 213 -11.92 13.68 -41.53
CA THR A 213 -13.03 13.78 -42.47
C THR A 213 -12.45 13.60 -43.87
N SER A 214 -12.77 12.45 -44.47
CA SER A 214 -13.09 12.26 -45.89
C SER A 214 -12.24 13.00 -46.93
N ASP A 215 -11.48 12.26 -47.73
CA ASP A 215 -11.79 12.29 -49.15
C ASP A 215 -11.42 10.96 -49.83
N SER A 216 -12.46 10.18 -50.08
CA SER A 216 -12.46 9.05 -51.00
C SER A 216 -13.07 9.57 -52.30
N ARG A 217 -12.27 9.86 -53.32
CA ARG A 217 -12.75 9.93 -54.72
C ARG A 217 -11.69 9.52 -55.75
N PRO A 218 -12.14 9.09 -56.94
CA PRO A 218 -11.47 8.06 -57.73
C PRO A 218 -10.94 8.56 -59.10
N ARG A 219 -10.29 7.63 -59.82
CA ARG A 219 -10.02 7.57 -61.27
C ARG A 219 -8.94 8.51 -61.84
N ARG A 220 -7.88 7.92 -62.39
CA ARG A 220 -7.83 7.47 -63.79
C ARG A 220 -6.84 6.32 -63.94
#